data_AF-A0A7C5VRE3-F1
#
_entry.id   AF-A0A7C5VRE3-F1
#
_cell.length_a   1.000
_cell.length_b   1.000
_cell.length_c   1.000
_cell.angle_alpha   90.00
_cell.angle_beta   90.00
_cell.angle_gamma   90.00
#
_symmetry.space_group_name_H-M   'P 1'
#
loop_
_entity.id
_entity.type
_entity.pdbx_description
1 polymer ?
#
loop_
_entity_poly.entity_id
_entity_poly.type
_entity_poly.pdbx_seq_one_letter_code
_entity_poly.pdbx_strand_id
1 'polypeptide(L)' 'MAKQTGVRKEDLRLFWDALENMFELDRSALRGEMSVRGIYIFTHQSPYGDAHAHSLFELIKVKKRDGVEAPRAFQDYIED' A
#
# COMPACT_ATOMS: atom_id res chain seq x y z
N MET A 1 15.22 11.36 -11.74
CA MET A 1 14.05 10.49 -11.46
C MET A 1 12.75 11.25 -11.20
N ALA A 2 12.53 12.13 -10.22
CA ALA A 2 11.31 12.99 -10.23
C ALA A 2 11.58 14.38 -10.85
N LYS A 3 12.67 15.04 -10.42
CA LYS A 3 13.10 16.35 -10.94
C LYS A 3 13.44 16.35 -12.44
N GLN A 4 13.80 15.19 -13.00
CA GLN A 4 14.17 15.05 -14.41
C GLN A 4 12.96 14.77 -15.31
N THR A 5 11.88 14.24 -14.74
CA THR A 5 10.66 13.86 -15.47
C THR A 5 9.54 14.88 -15.31
N GLY A 6 9.70 15.86 -14.41
CA GLY A 6 8.76 16.95 -14.21
C GLY A 6 7.56 16.61 -13.32
N VAL A 7 7.59 15.46 -12.63
CA VAL A 7 6.54 15.01 -11.71
C VAL A 7 6.33 16.04 -10.60
N ARG A 8 5.07 16.41 -10.38
CA ARG A 8 4.64 17.42 -9.41
C ARG A 8 3.89 16.78 -8.25
N LYS A 9 3.54 17.61 -7.25
CA LYS A 9 2.79 17.15 -6.07
C LYS A 9 1.38 16.69 -6.44
N GLU A 10 0.79 17.31 -7.46
CA GLU A 10 -0.54 16.99 -7.96
C GLU A 10 -0.56 15.60 -8.60
N ASP A 11 0.51 15.25 -9.33
CA ASP A 11 0.67 13.91 -9.92
C ASP A 11 0.82 12.85 -8.82
N LEU A 12 1.55 13.17 -7.75
CA LEU A 12 1.70 12.27 -6.60
C LEU A 12 0.36 12.06 -5.88
N ARG A 13 -0.46 13.11 -5.74
CA ARG A 13 -1.82 12.99 -5.21
C ARG A 13 -2.68 12.09 -6.08
N LEU A 14 -2.68 12.33 -7.39
CA LEU A 14 -3.42 11.49 -8.35
C LEU A 14 -2.97 10.03 -8.28
N PHE A 15 -1.68 9.79 -8.07
CA PHE A 15 -1.14 8.44 -7.90
C PHE A 15 -1.71 7.77 -6.65
N TRP A 16 -1.80 8.46 -5.51
CA TRP A 16 -2.41 7.92 -4.30
C TRP A 16 -3.91 7.63 -4.48
N ASP A 17 -4.64 8.55 -5.09
CA ASP A 17 -6.06 8.35 -5.41
C ASP A 17 -6.25 7.12 -6.33
N ALA A 18 -5.37 6.94 -7.31
CA ALA A 18 -5.39 5.79 -8.21
C ALA A 18 -5.05 4.47 -7.49
N LEU A 19 -4.10 4.48 -6.54
CA LEU A 19 -3.81 3.31 -5.72
C LEU A 19 -5.01 2.94 -4.86
N GLU A 20 -5.63 3.89 -4.17
CA GLU A 20 -6.80 3.65 -3.32
C GLU A 20 -7.97 3.03 -4.10
N ASN A 21 -8.20 3.53 -5.32
CA ASN A 21 -9.31 3.11 -6.18
C ASN A 21 -8.91 2.02 -7.20
N MET A 22 -7.73 1.40 -7.06
CA MET A 22 -7.13 0.56 -8.11
C MET A 22 -8.04 -0.58 -8.58
N PHE A 23 -8.80 -1.18 -7.66
CA PHE A 23 -9.66 -2.34 -7.96
C PHE A 23 -11.13 -1.98 -8.15
N GLU A 24 -11.53 -0.72 -7.94
CA GLU A 24 -12.92 -0.28 -8.11
C GLU A 24 -13.37 -0.36 -9.58
N LEU A 25 -12.44 -0.12 -10.50
CA LEU A 25 -12.69 -0.09 -11.94
C LEU A 25 -12.33 -1.40 -12.66
N ASP A 26 -11.65 -2.33 -12.00
CA ASP A 26 -11.26 -3.65 -12.57
C ASP A 26 -12.20 -4.77 -12.12
N ARG A 27 -13.51 -4.54 -12.24
CA ARG A 27 -14.53 -5.59 -12.06
C ARG A 27 -14.58 -6.50 -13.29
N SER A 28 -13.53 -7.29 -13.50
CA SER A 28 -13.56 -8.36 -14.49
C SER A 28 -14.25 -9.61 -13.92
N ALA A 29 -15.05 -10.31 -14.72
CA ALA A 29 -15.79 -11.51 -14.28
C ALA A 29 -14.90 -12.70 -13.85
N LEU A 30 -13.58 -12.61 -14.07
CA LEU A 30 -12.60 -13.66 -13.78
C LEU A 30 -11.80 -13.41 -12.49
N ARG A 31 -11.84 -12.20 -11.94
CA ARG A 31 -11.21 -11.87 -10.65
C ARG A 31 -12.32 -11.73 -9.62
N GLY A 32 -12.16 -12.38 -8.46
CA GLY A 32 -13.08 -12.18 -7.33
C GLY A 32 -13.07 -10.73 -6.85
N GLU A 33 -13.84 -10.42 -5.81
CA GLU A 33 -13.87 -9.08 -5.22
C GLU A 33 -12.48 -8.73 -4.64
N MET A 34 -11.79 -7.81 -5.30
CA MET A 34 -10.50 -7.26 -4.85
C MET A 34 -10.74 -5.86 -4.28
N SER A 35 -10.10 -5.57 -3.16
CA SER A 35 -10.18 -4.28 -2.49
C SER A 35 -8.82 -3.94 -1.90
N VAL A 36 -8.42 -2.68 -2.02
CA VAL A 36 -7.24 -2.18 -1.30
C VAL A 36 -7.56 -2.13 0.18
N ARG A 37 -6.64 -2.64 1.01
CA ARG A 37 -6.84 -2.75 2.46
C ARG A 37 -5.97 -1.81 3.28
N GLY A 38 -4.82 -1.42 2.75
CA GLY A 38 -3.93 -0.45 3.39
C GLY A 38 -2.92 0.10 2.39
N ILE A 39 -2.57 1.37 2.55
CA ILE A 39 -1.51 2.05 1.81
C ILE A 39 -0.60 2.70 2.86
N TYR A 40 0.65 2.25 2.90
CA TYR A 40 1.64 2.73 3.85
C TYR A 40 2.65 3.62 3.13
N ILE A 41 2.69 4.90 3.49
CA ILE A 41 3.53 5.92 2.83
C ILE A 41 4.66 6.35 3.77
N PHE A 42 5.91 6.06 3.38
CA PHE A 42 7.10 6.56 4.07
C PHE A 42 7.60 7.82 3.36
N THR A 43 7.61 8.96 4.06
CA THR A 43 8.09 10.23 3.52
C THR A 43 9.41 10.62 4.19
N HIS A 44 10.40 10.95 3.38
CA HIS A 44 11.71 11.42 3.84
C HIS A 44 11.83 12.94 3.69
N GLN A 45 12.59 13.57 4.58
CA GLN A 45 12.98 14.97 4.48
C GLN A 45 14.11 15.17 3.47
N SER A 46 15.06 14.22 3.39
CA SER A 46 16.14 14.25 2.41
C SER A 46 15.71 13.61 1.07
N PRO A 47 16.12 14.19 -0.09
CA PRO A 47 15.93 13.55 -1.39
C PRO A 47 16.76 12.27 -1.58
N TYR A 48 17.72 12.01 -0.68
CA TYR A 48 18.53 10.79 -0.68
C TYR A 48 17.95 9.69 0.23
N GLY A 49 16.88 9.99 0.97
CA GLY A 49 16.32 9.13 2.01
C GLY A 49 16.97 9.37 3.37
N ASP A 50 16.19 9.13 4.43
CA ASP A 50 16.61 9.27 5.83
C ASP A 50 16.73 7.92 6.56
N ALA A 51 16.27 6.84 5.93
CA ALA A 51 16.30 5.48 6.47
C ALA A 51 16.45 4.46 5.34
N HIS A 52 16.96 3.27 5.67
CA HIS A 52 17.05 2.18 4.71
C HIS A 52 15.67 1.60 4.41
N ALA A 53 15.41 1.31 3.13
CA ALA A 53 14.11 0.80 2.69
C ALA A 53 13.68 -0.50 3.39
N HIS A 54 14.62 -1.43 3.64
CA HIS A 54 14.31 -2.68 4.33
C HIS A 54 13.81 -2.43 5.76
N SER A 55 14.40 -1.48 6.48
CA SER A 55 14.00 -1.14 7.85
C SER A 55 12.61 -0.55 7.91
N LEU A 56 12.22 0.25 6.90
CA LEU A 56 10.87 0.79 6.79
C LEU A 56 9.83 -0.30 6.52
N PHE A 57 10.14 -1.27 5.65
CA PHE A 57 9.23 -2.38 5.38
C PHE A 57 9.05 -3.30 6.58
N GLU A 58 10.08 -3.46 7.44
CA GLU A 58 9.96 -4.22 8.69
C GLU A 58 9.06 -3.57 9.74
N LEU A 59 8.72 -2.28 9.59
CA LEU A 59 7.78 -1.59 10.48
C LEU A 59 6.35 -2.07 10.27
N ILE A 60 6.00 -2.60 9.10
CA ILE A 60 4.65 -3.05 8.79
C ILE A 60 4.57 -4.55 9.04
N LYS A 61 3.84 -4.95 10.08
CA LYS A 61 3.69 -6.37 10.40
C LYS A 61 2.23 -6.77 10.30
N VAL A 62 1.95 -7.64 9.33
CA VAL A 62 0.63 -8.27 9.19
C VAL A 62 0.70 -9.68 9.74
N LYS A 63 -0.15 -9.99 10.72
CA LYS A 63 -0.22 -11.31 11.36
C LYS A 63 -1.64 -11.83 11.31
N LYS A 64 -1.80 -13.15 11.23
CA LYS A 64 -3.10 -13.78 11.48
C LYS A 64 -3.51 -13.56 12.94
N ARG A 65 -4.80 -13.41 13.21
CA ARG A 65 -5.31 -13.44 14.58
C ARG A 65 -5.10 -14.80 15.21
N ASP A 66 -4.98 -14.81 16.53
CA ASP A 66 -4.88 -16.03 17.31
C ASP A 66 -6.08 -16.94 17.07
N GLY A 67 -5.83 -18.24 16.91
CA GLY A 67 -6.85 -19.24 16.60
C GLY A 67 -7.28 -19.31 15.12
N VAL A 68 -6.80 -18.42 14.24
CA VAL A 68 -7.05 -18.52 12.80
C VAL A 68 -6.05 -19.47 12.15
N GLU A 69 -6.50 -20.69 11.84
CA GLU A 69 -5.70 -21.65 11.05
C GLU A 69 -5.66 -21.24 9.57
N ALA A 70 -6.84 -21.05 8.96
CA ALA A 70 -6.99 -20.74 7.54
C ALA A 70 -7.86 -19.47 7.34
N PRO A 71 -7.26 -18.30 7.10
CA PRO A 71 -7.99 -17.05 6.96
C PRO A 71 -8.88 -17.05 5.71
N ARG A 72 -10.05 -16.43 5.82
CA ARG A 72 -11.08 -16.32 4.76
C ARG A 72 -11.62 -14.91 4.63
N ALA A 73 -11.33 -14.02 5.58
CA ALA A 73 -11.68 -12.61 5.51
C ALA A 73 -10.51 -11.72 5.94
N PHE A 74 -10.54 -10.45 5.54
CA PHE A 74 -9.52 -9.49 5.96
C PHE A 74 -9.50 -9.29 7.47
N GLN A 75 -10.65 -9.40 8.15
CA GLN A 75 -10.70 -9.32 9.61
C GLN A 75 -9.96 -10.47 10.29
N ASP A 76 -9.55 -11.53 9.61
CA ASP A 76 -8.74 -12.60 10.21
C ASP A 76 -7.29 -12.17 10.45
N TYR A 77 -6.90 -10.99 10.00
CA TYR A 77 -5.59 -10.40 10.19
C TYR A 77 -5.62 -9.22 11.18
N ILE A 78 -4.45 -8.94 11.74
CA ILE A 78 -4.12 -7.75 12.51
C ILE A 78 -2.87 -7.10 11.90
N GLU A 79 -2.87 -5.77 11.91
CA GLU A 79 -1.75 -4.93 11.48
C GLU A 79 -1.17 -4.27 12.74
N ASP A 80 0.16 -4.25 12.85
CA ASP A 80 0.96 -3.81 13.99
C ASP A 80 1.97 -2.77 13.51
#